data_AF-A0A0C3ES89-F1
#
_entry.id   AF-A0A0C3ES89-F1
#
_cell.length_a   1.000
_cell.length_b   1.000
_cell.length_c   1.000
_cell.angle_alpha   90.00
_cell.angle_beta   90.00
_cell.angle_gamma   90.00
#
_symmetry.space_group_name_H-M   'P 1'
#
loop_
_entity.id
_entity.type
_entity.pdbx_description
1 polymer ?
#
loop_
_entity_poly.entity_id
_entity_poly.type
_entity_poly.pdbx_seq_one_letter_code
_entity_poly.pdbx_strand_id
1 'polypeptide(L)'
;FMFPRIPQGPPPPLYQHPPPYEENVAPDNPSSPSELDFDVFANLGPSTQNDTRAQDTTEPIQQRGPEALAASNSGSVPCDEARNSALRIVQYEALIWVVPSPKKTLGRKNRKAAKLDPIVYGPADFTSSSLWAKFLTQIAGIVDSSQHLLTVSSFEWRWQKPANSIWVPLRDENGYLSFLRKICEVKTSPYVIFRMNAPAIPLPLPSSNAPTQPWALSAAGASSLPDTHVSEPDDSDDDTRDSRRKRPKFDDELENLVLEIDQKYSAGLCMDHPNQPCFHHRPTDNHFILDRPKKLVWAAAI
;
A
#
# COMPACT_ATOMS: atom_id res chain seq x y z
N PHE A 1 38.26 10.41 34.66
CA PHE A 1 38.07 9.53 33.50
C PHE A 1 38.89 10.07 32.33
N MET A 2 40.03 9.44 32.02
CA MET A 2 40.86 9.77 30.86
C MET A 2 40.30 9.05 29.63
N PHE A 3 39.92 9.81 28.61
CA PHE A 3 39.53 9.24 27.32
C PHE A 3 40.78 8.87 26.50
N PRO A 4 40.85 7.66 25.93
CA PRO A 4 41.95 7.29 25.06
C PRO A 4 41.89 8.12 23.77
N ARG A 5 43.01 8.76 23.42
CA ARG A 5 43.19 9.43 22.13
C ARG A 5 43.17 8.39 21.02
N ILE A 6 42.23 8.54 20.09
CA ILE A 6 42.19 7.75 18.86
C ILE A 6 43.37 8.18 17.98
N PRO A 7 44.23 7.26 17.51
CA PRO A 7 45.32 7.59 16.61
C PRO A 7 44.75 8.13 15.30
N GLN A 8 45.19 9.33 14.91
CA GLN A 8 44.83 9.91 13.62
C GLN A 8 45.56 9.12 12.52
N GLY A 9 44.81 8.26 11.84
CA GLY A 9 45.27 7.62 10.62
C GLY A 9 45.50 8.64 9.50
N PRO A 10 46.29 8.29 8.48
CA PRO A 10 46.57 9.17 7.35
C PRO A 10 45.26 9.58 6.65
N PRO A 11 45.19 10.82 6.12
CA PRO A 11 44.01 11.29 5.43
C PRO A 11 43.69 10.38 4.23
N PRO A 12 42.40 10.15 3.94
CA PRO A 12 42.01 9.35 2.79
C PRO A 12 42.54 9.97 1.49
N PRO A 13 42.89 9.15 0.48
CA PRO A 13 43.38 9.64 -0.79
C PRO A 13 42.34 10.55 -1.46
N LEU A 14 42.83 11.58 -2.14
CA LEU A 14 41.99 12.49 -2.92
C LEU A 14 41.22 11.71 -3.98
N TYR A 15 39.92 11.95 -4.03
CA TYR A 15 39.01 11.33 -4.98
C TYR A 15 39.45 11.65 -6.41
N GLN A 16 39.93 10.64 -7.14
CA GLN A 16 40.22 10.77 -8.56
C GLN A 16 38.91 10.63 -9.33
N HIS A 17 38.58 11.65 -10.12
CA HIS A 17 37.43 11.61 -11.00
C HIS A 17 37.57 10.42 -11.97
N PRO A 18 36.50 9.62 -12.17
CA PRO A 18 36.53 8.56 -13.17
C PRO A 18 36.76 9.18 -14.56
N PRO A 19 37.51 8.48 -15.44
CA PRO A 19 37.72 8.95 -16.81
C PRO A 19 36.36 9.14 -17.52
N PRO A 20 36.26 10.11 -18.44
CA PRO A 20 35.06 10.31 -19.23
C PRO A 20 34.72 9.00 -19.97
N TYR A 21 33.43 8.66 -19.98
CA TYR A 21 32.95 7.49 -20.69
C TYR A 21 33.28 7.67 -22.18
N GLU A 22 34.04 6.74 -22.75
CA GLU A 22 34.15 6.65 -24.20
C GLU A 22 32.81 6.15 -24.75
N GLU A 23 32.17 7.01 -25.53
CA GLU A 23 30.95 6.74 -26.26
C GLU A 23 31.24 5.65 -27.30
N ASN A 24 30.96 4.40 -26.93
CA ASN A 24 31.05 3.27 -27.84
C ASN A 24 30.03 3.44 -28.96
N VAL A 25 30.51 3.92 -30.12
CA VAL A 25 29.79 3.89 -31.38
C VAL A 25 29.47 2.42 -31.68
N ALA A 26 28.19 2.06 -31.58
CA ALA A 26 27.72 0.73 -31.90
C ALA A 26 27.99 0.43 -33.38
N PRO A 27 28.53 -0.75 -33.72
CA PRO A 27 28.69 -1.13 -35.12
C PRO A 27 27.32 -1.35 -35.77
N ASP A 28 27.13 -0.72 -36.92
CA ASP A 28 26.00 -0.95 -37.83
C ASP A 28 25.83 -2.45 -38.08
N ASN A 29 24.71 -3.00 -37.60
CA ASN A 29 24.33 -4.38 -37.84
C ASN A 29 23.19 -4.39 -38.86
N PRO A 30 23.44 -4.66 -40.15
CA PRO A 30 22.38 -4.88 -41.10
C PRO A 30 21.82 -6.30 -40.96
N SER A 31 20.50 -6.41 -41.14
CA SER A 31 19.75 -7.66 -41.34
C SER A 31 19.28 -8.40 -40.08
N SER A 32 18.04 -8.10 -39.67
CA SER A 32 17.09 -9.16 -39.29
C SER A 32 15.67 -8.72 -39.64
N PRO A 33 14.97 -9.45 -40.53
CA PRO A 33 13.58 -9.20 -40.87
C PRO A 33 12.68 -10.05 -39.96
N SER A 34 11.68 -9.42 -39.34
CA SER A 34 10.32 -9.96 -39.20
C SER A 34 9.58 -9.11 -38.17
N GLU A 35 8.73 -8.24 -38.71
CA GLU A 35 7.60 -7.65 -38.03
C GLU A 35 6.77 -8.75 -37.36
N LEU A 36 6.60 -8.65 -36.05
CA LEU A 36 5.49 -9.25 -35.35
C LEU A 36 4.72 -8.11 -34.71
N ASP A 37 3.63 -7.75 -35.39
CA ASP A 37 2.57 -6.87 -34.92
C ASP A 37 2.19 -7.21 -33.47
N PHE A 38 2.47 -6.26 -32.59
CA PHE A 38 1.99 -6.25 -31.20
C PHE A 38 0.99 -5.12 -30.99
N ASP A 39 0.10 -4.90 -31.96
CA ASP A 39 -1.07 -4.02 -31.84
C ASP A 39 -2.36 -4.84 -31.69
N VAL A 40 -2.47 -5.59 -30.60
CA VAL A 40 -3.75 -6.11 -30.12
C VAL A 40 -3.69 -6.09 -28.60
N PHE A 41 -4.23 -5.03 -27.97
CA PHE A 41 -4.96 -5.05 -26.69
C PHE A 41 -5.12 -3.62 -26.15
N ALA A 42 -5.83 -2.78 -26.90
CA ALA A 42 -6.36 -1.52 -26.41
C ALA A 42 -7.71 -1.24 -27.09
N ASN A 43 -8.73 -2.07 -26.83
CA ASN A 43 -10.13 -1.74 -27.13
C ASN A 43 -11.07 -2.68 -26.36
N LEU A 44 -11.38 -2.31 -25.12
CA LEU A 44 -12.61 -2.72 -24.45
C LEU A 44 -13.30 -1.46 -23.96
N GLY A 45 -13.93 -0.75 -24.91
CA GLY A 45 -14.99 0.20 -24.58
C GLY A 45 -16.28 -0.57 -24.31
N PRO A 46 -17.11 -0.16 -23.34
CA PRO A 46 -18.44 -0.73 -23.18
C PRO A 46 -19.38 -0.13 -24.23
N SER A 47 -19.80 -0.97 -25.18
CA SER A 47 -20.95 -0.72 -26.04
C SER A 47 -22.18 -1.34 -25.39
N THR A 48 -23.07 -0.51 -24.86
CA THR A 48 -24.48 -0.86 -24.66
C THR A 48 -25.32 0.35 -25.03
N GLN A 49 -25.62 0.41 -26.33
CA GLN A 49 -26.69 1.22 -26.89
C GLN A 49 -27.97 0.38 -26.73
N ASN A 50 -28.86 0.77 -25.81
CA ASN A 50 -30.24 0.29 -25.78
C ASN A 50 -31.14 1.53 -25.71
N ASP A 51 -31.45 2.05 -26.89
CA ASP A 51 -32.59 2.92 -27.13
C ASP A 51 -33.86 2.05 -27.14
N THR A 52 -34.74 2.23 -26.16
CA THR A 52 -36.17 1.93 -26.36
C THR A 52 -37.03 2.90 -25.54
N ARG A 53 -37.33 4.03 -26.19
CA ARG A 53 -38.64 4.65 -26.37
C ARG A 53 -39.65 4.54 -25.21
N ALA A 54 -39.97 5.72 -24.67
CA ALA A 54 -41.10 6.04 -23.81
C ALA A 54 -42.47 5.63 -24.38
N GLN A 55 -43.36 5.18 -23.51
CA GLN A 55 -44.78 5.55 -23.55
C GLN A 55 -45.29 5.85 -22.13
N ASP A 56 -45.76 7.08 -21.98
CA ASP A 56 -46.66 7.57 -20.93
C ASP A 56 -47.89 6.67 -20.81
N THR A 57 -48.29 6.33 -19.59
CA THR A 57 -49.71 6.15 -19.25
C THR A 57 -49.92 6.48 -17.77
N THR A 58 -50.45 7.68 -17.55
CA THR A 58 -51.08 8.18 -16.33
C THR A 58 -52.34 7.38 -15.98
N GLU A 59 -52.62 7.18 -14.68
CA GLU A 59 -53.92 7.06 -13.97
C GLU A 59 -53.83 6.07 -12.77
N PRO A 60 -54.74 6.06 -11.77
CA PRO A 60 -54.76 7.00 -10.66
C PRO A 60 -54.71 6.31 -9.27
N ILE A 61 -54.57 7.15 -8.24
CA ILE A 61 -54.60 6.84 -6.81
C ILE A 61 -55.91 6.14 -6.40
N GLN A 62 -55.80 4.99 -5.73
CA GLN A 62 -56.85 4.45 -4.87
C GLN A 62 -56.26 3.91 -3.55
N GLN A 63 -56.69 4.55 -2.45
CA GLN A 63 -56.48 4.11 -1.07
C GLN A 63 -57.47 3.00 -0.68
N ARG A 64 -56.97 1.91 -0.09
CA ARG A 64 -57.62 1.00 0.89
C ARG A 64 -56.58 -0.05 1.25
N GLY A 65 -56.02 -0.11 2.45
CA GLY A 65 -56.66 -0.55 3.70
C GLY A 65 -55.81 -1.72 4.25
N PRO A 66 -55.61 -1.86 5.58
CA PRO A 66 -54.63 -2.79 6.13
C PRO A 66 -55.29 -4.13 6.45
N GLU A 67 -54.78 -5.24 5.91
CA GLU A 67 -55.06 -6.55 6.50
C GLU A 67 -53.97 -7.57 6.22
N ALA A 68 -53.78 -8.40 7.24
CA ALA A 68 -52.68 -9.29 7.50
C ALA A 68 -52.58 -10.51 6.56
N LEU A 69 -51.45 -11.20 6.75
CA LEU A 69 -51.22 -12.64 6.57
C LEU A 69 -50.37 -13.05 5.36
N ALA A 70 -49.15 -13.46 5.73
CA ALA A 70 -48.50 -14.70 5.32
C ALA A 70 -48.26 -14.94 3.82
N ALA A 71 -47.07 -14.54 3.39
CA ALA A 71 -46.29 -15.36 2.46
C ALA A 71 -44.80 -15.07 2.71
N SER A 72 -44.18 -15.89 3.56
CA SER A 72 -42.73 -16.00 3.65
C SER A 72 -42.23 -16.57 2.32
N ASN A 73 -42.00 -15.67 1.36
CA ASN A 73 -41.41 -15.98 0.08
C ASN A 73 -39.91 -16.22 0.34
N SER A 74 -39.58 -17.45 0.73
CA SER A 74 -38.23 -17.99 0.71
C SER A 74 -37.79 -18.12 -0.75
N GLY A 75 -37.57 -16.96 -1.39
CA GLY A 75 -36.86 -16.86 -2.65
C GLY A 75 -35.43 -17.31 -2.39
N SER A 76 -35.19 -18.60 -2.52
CA SER A 76 -33.87 -19.15 -2.72
C SER A 76 -33.29 -18.45 -3.95
N VAL A 77 -32.49 -17.41 -3.69
CA VAL A 77 -31.57 -16.87 -4.70
C VAL A 77 -30.86 -18.08 -5.27
N PRO A 78 -30.93 -18.34 -6.59
CA PRO A 78 -30.14 -19.39 -7.20
C PRO A 78 -28.69 -19.05 -6.91
N CYS A 79 -28.11 -19.71 -5.91
CA CYS A 79 -26.68 -19.69 -5.69
C CYS A 79 -26.09 -20.19 -7.01
N ASP A 80 -25.45 -19.27 -7.73
CA ASP A 80 -24.81 -19.43 -9.03
C ASP A 80 -23.52 -20.27 -8.87
N GLU A 81 -23.65 -21.39 -8.16
CA GLU A 81 -22.63 -22.34 -7.74
C GLU A 81 -22.33 -23.35 -8.85
N ALA A 82 -23.20 -23.40 -9.87
CA ALA A 82 -23.10 -24.31 -11.02
C ALA A 82 -22.15 -23.81 -12.13
N ARG A 83 -21.57 -22.62 -12.02
CA ARG A 83 -20.48 -22.13 -12.89
C ARG A 83 -19.09 -22.25 -12.25
N ASN A 84 -18.93 -23.17 -11.29
CA ASN A 84 -17.63 -23.76 -10.95
C ASN A 84 -17.14 -24.61 -12.14
N SER A 85 -16.83 -23.91 -13.24
CA SER A 85 -16.05 -24.42 -14.35
C SER A 85 -14.80 -25.03 -13.75
N ALA A 86 -14.57 -26.32 -13.97
CA ALA A 86 -13.45 -27.07 -13.43
C ALA A 86 -12.17 -26.24 -13.50
N LEU A 87 -11.82 -25.59 -12.38
CA LEU A 87 -10.73 -24.62 -12.37
C LEU A 87 -9.47 -25.41 -12.66
N ARG A 88 -8.82 -25.05 -13.78
CA ARG A 88 -7.55 -25.65 -14.16
C ARG A 88 -6.59 -25.53 -12.98
N ILE A 89 -6.07 -26.66 -12.53
CA ILE A 89 -5.02 -26.67 -11.51
C ILE A 89 -3.76 -26.17 -12.19
N VAL A 90 -3.27 -25.02 -11.74
CA VAL A 90 -2.07 -24.35 -12.24
C VAL A 90 -1.04 -24.33 -11.12
N GLN A 91 0.17 -24.77 -11.43
CA GLN A 91 1.32 -24.60 -10.55
C GLN A 91 1.99 -23.26 -10.86
N TYR A 92 2.45 -22.58 -9.82
CA TYR A 92 3.12 -21.29 -9.94
C TYR A 92 4.25 -21.17 -8.94
N GLU A 93 5.29 -20.44 -9.33
CA GLU A 93 6.47 -20.22 -8.50
C GLU A 93 6.37 -18.83 -7.85
N ALA A 94 6.68 -18.73 -6.57
CA ALA A 94 6.59 -17.46 -5.86
C ALA A 94 7.81 -17.14 -4.99
N LEU A 95 8.15 -15.86 -4.95
CA LEU A 95 9.06 -15.24 -4.00
C LEU A 95 8.26 -14.59 -2.88
N ILE A 96 8.77 -14.66 -1.65
CA ILE A 96 8.13 -14.07 -0.48
C ILE A 96 9.05 -13.01 0.09
N TRP A 97 8.59 -11.76 0.07
CA TRP A 97 9.31 -10.59 0.54
C TRP A 97 8.76 -10.16 1.89
N VAL A 98 9.60 -10.28 2.92
CA VAL A 98 9.27 -9.90 4.28
C VAL A 98 9.93 -8.55 4.59
N VAL A 99 9.12 -7.51 4.72
CA VAL A 99 9.59 -6.15 5.04
C VAL A 99 9.79 -6.05 6.55
N PRO A 100 11.03 -5.84 7.04
CA PRO A 100 11.27 -5.67 8.47
C PRO A 100 10.54 -4.44 9.00
N SER A 101 9.93 -4.55 10.18
CA SER A 101 9.37 -3.39 10.84
C SER A 101 10.47 -2.36 11.13
N PRO A 102 10.25 -1.06 10.85
CA PRO A 102 11.25 -0.04 11.15
C PRO A 102 11.51 -0.04 12.66
N LYS A 103 12.77 -0.28 13.04
CA LYS A 103 13.18 -0.20 14.45
C LYS A 103 12.97 1.24 14.90
N LYS A 104 12.05 1.46 15.84
CA LYS A 104 11.87 2.76 16.50
C LYS A 104 13.15 3.05 17.29
N THR A 105 14.09 3.79 16.71
CA THR A 105 15.24 4.29 17.45
C THR A 105 14.75 5.32 18.45
N LEU A 106 14.62 4.94 19.72
CA LEU A 106 14.50 5.89 20.83
C LEU A 106 15.70 6.85 20.73
N GLY A 107 15.46 8.14 20.43
CA GLY A 107 16.48 9.15 20.74
C GLY A 107 16.77 10.26 19.73
N ARG A 108 16.20 10.30 18.51
CA ARG A 108 16.36 11.50 17.65
C ARG A 108 15.09 11.87 16.90
N LYS A 109 14.48 12.96 17.36
CA LYS A 109 13.17 13.51 16.94
C LYS A 109 13.04 13.88 15.44
N ASN A 110 14.06 13.67 14.59
CA ASN A 110 14.08 14.17 13.21
C ASN A 110 14.82 13.29 12.17
N ARG A 111 15.12 12.01 12.46
CA ARG A 111 15.72 11.14 11.43
C ARG A 111 14.63 10.37 10.68
N LYS A 112 14.53 10.59 9.37
CA LYS A 112 13.75 9.75 8.45
C LYS A 112 14.18 8.30 8.68
N ALA A 113 13.23 7.40 8.95
CA ALA A 113 13.54 5.98 9.09
C ALA A 113 14.18 5.49 7.79
N ALA A 114 15.34 4.85 7.88
CA ALA A 114 15.96 4.23 6.73
C ALA A 114 15.00 3.17 6.18
N LYS A 115 14.76 3.18 4.86
CA LYS A 115 14.05 2.09 4.20
C LYS A 115 14.92 0.85 4.34
N LEU A 116 14.41 -0.18 5.02
CA LEU A 116 15.08 -1.47 5.13
C LEU A 116 14.72 -2.30 3.90
N ASP A 117 15.72 -2.92 3.29
CA ASP A 117 15.50 -3.83 2.17
C ASP A 117 14.69 -5.06 2.66
N PRO A 118 13.73 -5.54 1.86
CA PRO A 118 12.97 -6.74 2.22
C PRO A 118 13.88 -7.98 2.31
N ILE A 119 13.58 -8.85 3.28
CA ILE A 119 14.18 -10.18 3.36
C ILE A 119 13.44 -11.07 2.36
N VAL A 120 14.18 -11.69 1.45
CA VAL A 120 13.60 -12.51 0.37
C VAL A 120 13.71 -13.99 0.73
N TYR A 121 12.59 -14.69 0.66
CA TYR A 121 12.48 -16.14 0.78
C TYR A 121 11.98 -16.73 -0.54
N GLY A 122 12.42 -17.95 -0.84
CA GLY A 122 12.05 -18.65 -2.07
C GLY A 122 13.10 -18.51 -3.19
N PRO A 123 12.83 -19.08 -4.37
CA PRO A 123 11.49 -19.46 -4.86
C PRO A 123 10.86 -20.68 -4.20
N ALA A 124 9.53 -20.69 -4.15
CA ALA A 124 8.72 -21.80 -3.64
C ALA A 124 7.55 -22.10 -4.59
N ASP A 125 7.23 -23.39 -4.73
CA ASP A 125 6.15 -23.86 -5.58
C ASP A 125 4.80 -23.88 -4.85
N PHE A 126 3.78 -23.33 -5.52
CA PHE A 126 2.41 -23.30 -5.06
C PHE A 126 1.47 -23.89 -6.11
N THR A 127 0.25 -24.22 -5.69
CA THR A 127 -0.77 -24.79 -6.57
C THR A 127 -2.08 -24.03 -6.42
N SER A 128 -2.77 -23.73 -7.53
CA SER A 128 -4.02 -22.96 -7.50
C SER A 128 -5.20 -23.67 -6.83
N SER A 129 -5.07 -24.96 -6.51
CA SER A 129 -6.08 -25.75 -5.80
C SER A 129 -5.97 -25.67 -4.27
N SER A 130 -4.95 -24.99 -3.72
CA SER A 130 -4.83 -24.86 -2.27
C SER A 130 -5.91 -23.93 -1.70
N LEU A 131 -6.48 -24.32 -0.55
CA LEU A 131 -7.35 -23.45 0.23
C LEU A 131 -6.55 -22.32 0.90
N TRP A 132 -7.22 -21.22 1.24
CA TRP A 132 -6.61 -20.06 1.88
C TRP A 132 -5.81 -20.41 3.14
N ALA A 133 -6.37 -21.21 4.04
CA ALA A 133 -5.68 -21.64 5.26
C ALA A 133 -4.41 -22.46 4.98
N LYS A 134 -4.45 -23.33 3.95
CA LYS A 134 -3.29 -24.13 3.53
C LYS A 134 -2.21 -23.24 2.91
N PHE A 135 -2.60 -22.28 2.09
CA PHE A 135 -1.70 -21.27 1.53
C PHE A 135 -0.97 -20.50 2.65
N LEU A 136 -1.71 -19.98 3.64
CA LEU A 136 -1.09 -19.28 4.77
C LEU A 136 -0.17 -20.18 5.60
N THR A 137 -0.53 -21.46 5.79
CA THR A 137 0.31 -22.44 6.48
C THR A 137 1.63 -22.67 5.73
N GLN A 138 1.58 -22.76 4.39
CA GLN A 138 2.78 -22.90 3.56
C GLN A 138 3.68 -21.66 3.67
N ILE A 139 3.10 -20.46 3.56
CA ILE A 139 3.84 -19.20 3.72
C ILE A 139 4.49 -19.15 5.11
N ALA A 140 3.76 -19.50 6.17
CA ALA A 140 4.28 -19.54 7.54
C ALA A 140 5.47 -20.47 7.67
N GLY A 141 5.39 -21.67 7.08
CA GLY A 141 6.50 -22.63 7.05
C GLY A 141 7.73 -22.11 6.30
N ILE A 142 7.55 -21.35 5.22
CA ILE A 142 8.67 -20.79 4.44
C ILE A 142 9.38 -19.66 5.20
N VAL A 143 8.65 -18.88 6.00
CA VAL A 143 9.22 -17.77 6.79
C VAL A 143 9.56 -18.14 8.23
N ASP A 144 9.62 -19.44 8.54
CA ASP A 144 9.88 -19.99 9.88
C ASP A 144 9.02 -19.36 10.98
N SER A 145 7.73 -19.17 10.70
CA SER A 145 6.77 -18.55 11.60
C SER A 145 5.51 -19.39 11.80
N SER A 146 4.63 -18.95 12.71
CA SER A 146 3.31 -19.54 12.91
C SER A 146 2.26 -18.77 12.11
N GLN A 147 1.24 -19.47 11.60
CA GLN A 147 0.19 -18.88 10.76
C GLN A 147 -0.50 -17.68 11.42
N HIS A 148 -0.77 -17.74 12.73
CA HIS A 148 -1.44 -16.68 13.49
C HIS A 148 -0.56 -15.45 13.76
N LEU A 149 0.77 -15.58 13.57
CA LEU A 149 1.72 -14.48 13.72
C LEU A 149 1.95 -13.73 12.39
N LEU A 150 1.48 -14.29 11.27
CA LEU A 150 1.58 -13.61 9.99
C LEU A 150 0.74 -12.32 10.00
N THR A 151 1.32 -11.22 9.52
CA THR A 151 0.65 -9.93 9.42
C THR A 151 -0.21 -9.88 8.14
N VAL A 152 -1.27 -10.69 8.08
CA VAL A 152 -2.11 -10.90 6.89
C VAL A 152 -2.71 -9.59 6.35
N SER A 153 -2.99 -8.61 7.20
CA SER A 153 -3.48 -7.28 6.77
C SER A 153 -2.50 -6.52 5.87
N SER A 154 -1.22 -6.87 5.90
CA SER A 154 -0.15 -6.28 5.07
C SER A 154 0.22 -7.11 3.84
N PHE A 155 -0.46 -8.24 3.61
CA PHE A 155 -0.18 -9.07 2.45
C PHE A 155 -0.58 -8.36 1.15
N GLU A 156 0.36 -8.33 0.24
CA GLU A 156 0.22 -7.82 -1.12
C GLU A 156 0.90 -8.82 -2.07
N TRP A 157 0.49 -8.82 -3.33
CA TRP A 157 1.11 -9.61 -4.37
C TRP A 157 1.26 -8.82 -5.65
N ARG A 158 2.21 -9.24 -6.51
CA ARG A 158 2.35 -8.73 -7.87
C ARG A 158 3.02 -9.76 -8.79
N TRP A 159 2.92 -9.56 -10.09
CA TRP A 159 3.70 -10.33 -11.06
C TRP A 159 5.17 -9.91 -11.04
N GLN A 160 6.10 -10.86 -11.15
CA GLN A 160 7.52 -10.53 -11.25
C GLN A 160 7.85 -9.77 -12.55
N LYS A 161 7.12 -10.08 -13.64
CA LYS A 161 7.24 -9.40 -14.93
C LYS A 161 5.85 -8.90 -15.39
N PRO A 162 5.72 -7.64 -15.79
CA PRO A 162 6.73 -6.58 -15.78
C PRO A 162 7.11 -6.13 -14.36
N ALA A 163 8.32 -5.60 -14.18
CA ALA A 163 8.83 -5.15 -12.87
C ALA A 163 8.00 -4.01 -12.23
N ASN A 164 7.25 -3.28 -13.07
CA ASN A 164 6.40 -2.15 -12.68
C ASN A 164 4.94 -2.56 -12.41
N SER A 165 4.68 -3.85 -12.21
CA SER A 165 3.34 -4.32 -11.86
C SER A 165 2.88 -3.72 -10.52
N ILE A 166 1.60 -3.37 -10.47
CA ILE A 166 0.95 -2.77 -9.30
C ILE A 166 0.84 -3.84 -8.20
N TRP A 167 1.10 -3.44 -6.95
CA TRP A 167 0.85 -4.28 -5.77
C TRP A 167 -0.65 -4.38 -5.50
N VAL A 168 -1.15 -5.61 -5.43
CA VAL A 168 -2.57 -5.91 -5.19
C VAL A 168 -2.71 -6.52 -3.80
N PRO A 169 -3.65 -6.07 -2.96
CA PRO A 169 -3.83 -6.60 -1.61
C PRO A 169 -4.31 -8.06 -1.63
N LEU A 170 -3.84 -8.86 -0.67
CA LEU A 170 -4.17 -10.28 -0.46
C LEU A 170 -4.50 -10.53 1.02
N ARG A 171 -5.48 -9.80 1.55
CA ARG A 171 -5.74 -9.70 3.00
C ARG A 171 -6.73 -10.72 3.54
N ASP A 172 -7.49 -11.36 2.66
CA ASP A 172 -8.57 -12.26 3.00
C ASP A 172 -8.75 -13.34 1.92
N GLU A 173 -9.66 -14.27 2.20
CA GLU A 173 -9.99 -15.38 1.30
C GLU A 173 -10.56 -14.89 -0.03
N ASN A 174 -11.34 -13.81 -0.05
CA ASN A 174 -11.90 -13.25 -1.28
C ASN A 174 -10.81 -12.67 -2.20
N GLY A 175 -9.83 -11.99 -1.62
CA GLY A 175 -8.63 -11.52 -2.30
C GLY A 175 -7.82 -12.68 -2.86
N TYR A 176 -7.70 -13.76 -2.09
CA TYR A 176 -7.02 -14.99 -2.54
C TYR A 176 -7.74 -15.67 -3.70
N LEU A 177 -9.06 -15.83 -3.64
CA LEU A 177 -9.85 -16.36 -4.76
C LEU A 177 -9.73 -15.50 -6.02
N SER A 178 -9.64 -14.17 -5.86
CA SER A 178 -9.43 -13.24 -6.96
C SER A 178 -8.04 -13.37 -7.58
N PHE A 179 -7.02 -13.60 -6.75
CA PHE A 179 -5.66 -13.92 -7.19
C PHE A 179 -5.60 -15.27 -7.94
N LEU A 180 -6.25 -16.31 -7.41
CA LEU A 180 -6.31 -17.62 -8.06
C LEU A 180 -6.97 -17.55 -9.44
N ARG A 181 -8.07 -16.81 -9.58
CA ARG A 181 -8.71 -16.56 -10.89
C ARG A 181 -7.71 -15.98 -11.90
N LYS A 182 -6.96 -14.95 -11.49
CA LYS A 182 -5.93 -14.34 -12.34
C LYS A 182 -4.81 -15.32 -12.70
N ILE A 183 -4.35 -16.17 -11.77
CA ILE A 183 -3.35 -17.20 -12.09
C ILE A 183 -3.88 -18.19 -13.13
N CYS A 184 -5.13 -18.63 -12.99
CA CYS A 184 -5.73 -19.60 -13.90
C CYS A 184 -5.90 -19.05 -15.33
N GLU A 185 -6.01 -17.72 -15.48
CA GLU A 185 -6.05 -17.04 -16.77
C GLU A 185 -4.68 -16.97 -17.47
N VAL A 186 -3.57 -17.05 -16.71
CA VAL A 186 -2.22 -17.03 -17.29
C VAL A 186 -1.92 -18.37 -17.95
N LYS A 187 -1.55 -18.33 -19.22
CA LYS A 187 -1.25 -19.54 -20.02
C LYS A 187 0.08 -20.20 -19.64
N THR A 188 1.05 -19.39 -19.22
CA THR A 188 2.40 -19.80 -18.80
C THR A 188 2.49 -19.94 -17.28
N SER A 189 3.49 -20.66 -16.78
CA SER A 189 3.77 -20.74 -15.34
C SER A 189 4.13 -19.34 -14.81
N PRO A 190 3.26 -18.69 -14.02
CA PRO A 190 3.51 -17.33 -13.61
C PRO A 190 4.52 -17.29 -12.47
N TYR A 191 5.36 -16.26 -12.47
CA TYR A 191 6.24 -15.91 -11.36
C TYR A 191 5.61 -14.79 -10.55
N VAL A 192 5.32 -15.07 -9.28
CA VAL A 192 4.63 -14.16 -8.37
C VAL A 192 5.56 -13.69 -7.26
N ILE A 193 5.41 -12.44 -6.83
CA ILE A 193 6.06 -11.93 -5.62
C ILE A 193 4.97 -11.62 -4.61
N PHE A 194 5.01 -12.29 -3.47
CA PHE A 194 4.25 -11.94 -2.28
C PHE A 194 5.07 -10.99 -1.43
N ARG A 195 4.43 -9.97 -0.86
CA ARG A 195 5.04 -9.03 0.07
C ARG A 195 4.20 -8.96 1.32
N MET A 196 4.86 -8.98 2.47
CA MET A 196 4.22 -8.77 3.76
C MET A 196 5.17 -8.04 4.71
N ASN A 197 4.62 -7.41 5.75
CA ASN A 197 5.43 -7.00 6.89
C ASN A 197 5.91 -8.22 7.67
N ALA A 198 7.01 -8.07 8.41
CA ALA A 198 7.50 -9.09 9.32
C ALA A 198 6.37 -9.69 10.18
N PRO A 199 6.37 -11.02 10.39
CA PRO A 199 5.46 -11.63 11.35
C PRO A 199 5.59 -10.95 12.71
N ALA A 200 4.47 -10.87 13.43
CA ALA A 200 4.49 -10.40 14.80
C ALA A 200 5.46 -11.30 15.60
N ILE A 201 6.49 -10.69 16.18
CA ILE A 201 7.32 -11.40 17.14
C ILE A 201 6.37 -11.82 18.26
N PRO A 202 6.30 -13.11 18.63
CA PRO A 202 5.50 -13.50 19.76
C PRO A 202 6.04 -12.70 20.94
N LEU A 203 5.25 -11.74 21.43
CA LEU A 203 5.54 -11.07 22.69
C LEU A 203 5.79 -12.22 23.67
N PRO A 204 6.93 -12.24 24.38
CA PRO A 204 7.12 -13.22 25.43
C PRO A 204 5.94 -13.03 26.35
N LEU A 205 4.96 -13.94 26.24
CA LEU A 205 3.90 -14.07 27.21
C LEU A 205 4.65 -14.19 28.54
N PRO A 206 4.23 -13.48 29.60
CA PRO A 206 4.80 -13.66 30.93
C PRO A 206 4.50 -15.09 31.37
N SER A 207 5.30 -16.03 30.88
CA SER A 207 5.20 -17.44 31.16
C SER A 207 5.89 -17.63 32.48
N SER A 208 5.05 -17.64 33.51
CA SER A 208 5.29 -18.25 34.80
C SER A 208 6.21 -19.48 34.65
N ASN A 209 7.45 -19.33 35.11
CA ASN A 209 8.32 -20.41 35.61
C ASN A 209 8.97 -21.40 34.63
N ALA A 210 9.37 -21.00 33.41
CA ALA A 210 10.29 -21.81 32.60
C ALA A 210 11.76 -21.33 32.74
N PRO A 211 12.73 -22.25 32.92
CA PRO A 211 14.14 -21.91 33.11
C PRO A 211 14.71 -21.19 31.88
N THR A 212 15.14 -19.95 32.12
CA THR A 212 15.63 -18.97 31.16
C THR A 212 16.84 -19.49 30.38
N GLN A 213 16.72 -19.57 29.06
CA GLN A 213 17.85 -19.82 28.16
C GLN A 213 18.79 -18.58 28.15
N PRO A 214 20.13 -18.77 28.17
CA PRO A 214 21.10 -17.70 28.44
C PRO A 214 21.21 -16.61 27.36
N TRP A 215 20.66 -16.81 26.16
CA TRP A 215 20.67 -15.78 25.11
C TRP A 215 19.56 -14.71 25.26
N ALA A 216 18.57 -14.93 26.14
CA ALA A 216 17.48 -13.98 26.39
C ALA A 216 17.84 -12.82 27.34
N LEU A 217 19.05 -12.83 27.93
CA LEU A 217 19.48 -11.84 28.92
C LEU A 217 20.01 -10.52 28.33
N SER A 218 20.27 -10.45 27.01
CA SER A 218 20.88 -9.25 26.42
C SER A 218 19.91 -8.10 26.10
N ALA A 219 18.60 -8.29 26.27
CA ALA A 219 17.60 -7.27 25.94
C ALA A 219 16.86 -6.66 27.15
N ALA A 220 17.02 -7.22 28.36
CA ALA A 220 16.22 -6.84 29.53
C ALA A 220 16.94 -5.94 30.56
N GLY A 221 18.19 -5.53 30.29
CA GLY A 221 18.99 -4.76 31.24
C GLY A 221 19.27 -3.32 30.80
N ALA A 222 18.26 -2.45 30.80
CA ALA A 222 18.43 -0.99 30.89
C ALA A 222 17.09 -0.28 31.11
N SER A 223 16.44 -0.56 32.25
CA SER A 223 15.45 0.35 32.83
C SER A 223 15.98 0.80 34.20
N SER A 224 15.54 1.98 34.61
CA SER A 224 15.90 2.77 35.81
C SER A 224 17.29 3.41 35.81
N LEU A 225 17.42 4.52 35.07
CA LEU A 225 18.25 5.65 35.53
C LEU A 225 17.39 6.54 36.45
N PRO A 226 17.94 7.05 37.57
CA PRO A 226 17.23 7.88 38.52
C PRO A 226 16.93 9.25 37.91
N ASP A 227 15.68 9.66 38.07
CA ASP A 227 15.15 10.98 37.79
C ASP A 227 15.96 12.02 38.58
N THR A 228 16.93 12.65 37.91
CA THR A 228 17.73 13.71 38.49
C THR A 228 17.07 15.02 38.08
N HIS A 229 16.15 15.48 38.92
CA HIS A 229 15.57 16.81 38.88
C HIS A 229 16.68 17.85 39.14
N VAL A 230 17.35 18.28 38.07
CA VAL A 230 18.28 19.41 38.10
C VAL A 230 17.49 20.66 37.78
N SER A 231 17.24 21.44 38.84
CA SER A 231 16.77 22.81 38.78
C SER A 231 17.72 23.70 37.97
N GLU A 232 17.12 24.71 37.35
CA GLU A 232 17.66 25.71 36.44
C GLU A 232 18.97 26.37 36.91
N PRO A 233 19.73 26.93 35.95
CA PRO A 233 19.93 28.37 36.01
C PRO A 233 19.38 29.06 34.75
N ASP A 234 18.41 29.92 35.03
CA ASP A 234 18.10 31.16 34.32
C ASP A 234 19.39 31.98 34.18
N ASP A 235 19.98 32.02 32.99
CA ASP A 235 20.91 33.10 32.64
C ASP A 235 21.24 33.17 31.14
N SER A 236 21.42 34.41 30.70
CA SER A 236 22.00 34.86 29.44
C SER A 236 21.07 34.97 28.22
N ASP A 237 20.29 36.06 28.28
CA ASP A 237 20.19 37.08 27.23
C ASP A 237 21.43 37.08 26.30
N ASP A 238 21.31 36.49 25.11
CA ASP A 238 22.25 36.71 24.01
C ASP A 238 21.46 37.05 22.74
N ASP A 239 21.48 38.35 22.45
CA ASP A 239 20.97 39.01 21.25
C ASP A 239 21.76 38.61 20.00
N THR A 240 21.64 37.34 19.59
CA THR A 240 22.02 36.89 18.24
C THR A 240 20.84 36.20 17.56
N ARG A 241 19.71 36.92 17.47
CA ARG A 241 18.47 36.48 16.82
C ARG A 241 18.43 36.66 15.30
N ASP A 242 19.57 36.84 14.65
CA ASP A 242 19.66 36.79 13.20
C ASP A 242 19.92 35.36 12.70
N SER A 243 19.07 34.93 11.75
CA SER A 243 19.17 33.69 10.96
C SER A 243 18.55 32.38 11.49
N ARG A 244 17.51 32.44 12.35
CA ARG A 244 16.45 31.42 12.21
C ARG A 244 15.77 31.68 10.87
N ARG A 245 16.26 31.00 9.83
CA ARG A 245 15.64 30.88 8.51
C ARG A 245 14.18 30.49 8.73
N LYS A 246 13.30 31.49 8.85
CA LYS A 246 11.85 31.34 8.76
C LYS A 246 11.66 30.57 7.47
N ARG A 247 11.32 29.28 7.56
CA ARG A 247 10.91 28.53 6.39
C ARG A 247 9.78 29.38 5.79
N PRO A 248 10.00 29.94 4.60
CA PRO A 248 9.06 30.89 4.05
C PRO A 248 7.75 30.16 3.82
N LYS A 249 6.67 30.72 4.38
CA LYS A 249 5.37 30.97 3.73
C LYS A 249 4.66 29.83 3.00
N PHE A 250 5.10 28.58 3.12
CA PHE A 250 4.43 27.46 2.46
C PHE A 250 2.98 27.35 2.92
N ASP A 251 2.73 27.58 4.21
CA ASP A 251 1.38 27.58 4.76
C ASP A 251 0.54 28.78 4.24
N ASP A 252 1.17 29.95 4.02
CA ASP A 252 0.48 31.12 3.46
C ASP A 252 0.12 30.92 1.98
N GLU A 253 1.04 30.34 1.19
CA GLU A 253 0.81 29.99 -0.22
C GLU A 253 -0.27 28.91 -0.34
N LEU A 254 -0.25 27.91 0.55
CA LEU A 254 -1.24 26.85 0.59
C LEU A 254 -2.64 27.39 0.93
N GLU A 255 -2.76 28.30 1.90
CA GLU A 255 -4.04 28.92 2.23
C GLU A 255 -4.57 29.81 1.10
N ASN A 256 -3.69 30.50 0.36
CA ASN A 256 -4.10 31.24 -0.85
C ASN A 256 -4.67 30.31 -1.93
N LEU A 257 -4.07 29.14 -2.16
CA LEU A 257 -4.60 28.15 -3.10
C LEU A 257 -5.93 27.57 -2.62
N VAL A 258 -6.11 27.35 -1.32
CA VAL A 258 -7.40 26.91 -0.76
C VAL A 258 -8.50 27.95 -1.02
N LEU A 259 -8.20 29.25 -0.86
CA LEU A 259 -9.14 30.32 -1.17
C LEU A 259 -9.52 30.35 -2.66
N GLU A 260 -8.57 30.09 -3.57
CA GLU A 260 -8.85 29.98 -5.00
C GLU A 260 -9.77 28.79 -5.31
N ILE A 261 -9.51 27.63 -4.68
CA ILE A 261 -10.37 26.44 -4.78
C ILE A 261 -11.77 26.73 -4.23
N ASP A 262 -11.89 27.44 -3.12
CA ASP A 262 -13.17 27.85 -2.52
C ASP A 262 -13.98 28.76 -3.45
N GLN A 263 -13.32 29.73 -4.09
CA GLN A 263 -13.95 30.63 -5.04
C GLN A 263 -14.40 29.89 -6.31
N LYS A 264 -13.61 28.95 -6.80
CA LYS A 264 -13.88 28.19 -8.02
C LYS A 264 -14.97 27.14 -7.84
N TYR A 265 -15.09 26.56 -6.65
CA TYR A 265 -16.02 25.47 -6.35
C TYR A 265 -16.94 25.82 -5.16
N SER A 266 -17.61 26.98 -5.23
CA SER A 266 -18.56 27.40 -4.21
C SER A 266 -19.80 26.49 -4.12
N ALA A 267 -20.48 26.54 -2.97
CA ALA A 267 -21.75 25.84 -2.80
C ALA A 267 -22.79 26.34 -3.84
N GLY A 268 -23.59 25.42 -4.36
CA GLY A 268 -24.64 25.72 -5.34
C GLY A 268 -24.26 25.48 -6.81
N LEU A 269 -22.99 25.24 -7.12
CA LEU A 269 -22.55 24.95 -8.50
C LEU A 269 -22.92 23.52 -8.96
N CYS A 270 -23.01 22.59 -8.02
CA CYS A 270 -23.40 21.21 -8.29
C CYS A 270 -24.89 21.02 -8.01
N MET A 271 -25.64 20.50 -8.99
CA MET A 271 -27.09 20.26 -8.86
C MET A 271 -27.42 19.19 -7.81
N ASP A 272 -26.60 18.14 -7.69
CA ASP A 272 -26.81 17.07 -6.70
C ASP A 272 -26.42 17.50 -5.28
N HIS A 273 -25.60 18.54 -5.15
CA HIS A 273 -25.04 19.00 -3.89
C HIS A 273 -25.15 20.53 -3.75
N PRO A 274 -26.38 21.09 -3.69
CA PRO A 274 -26.58 22.55 -3.73
C PRO A 274 -26.02 23.27 -2.50
N ASN A 275 -25.89 22.58 -1.37
CA ASN A 275 -25.52 23.19 -0.09
C ASN A 275 -24.02 23.04 0.25
N GLN A 276 -23.21 22.44 -0.62
CA GLN A 276 -21.81 22.17 -0.31
C GLN A 276 -20.90 22.34 -1.53
N PRO A 277 -19.63 22.75 -1.34
CA PRO A 277 -18.65 22.85 -2.41
C PRO A 277 -18.36 21.45 -2.98
N CYS A 278 -18.54 21.29 -4.29
CA CYS A 278 -18.43 19.99 -4.96
C CYS A 278 -17.70 20.13 -6.29
N PHE A 279 -16.71 19.27 -6.52
CA PHE A 279 -16.06 19.10 -7.82
C PHE A 279 -16.69 17.94 -8.58
N HIS A 280 -17.18 18.20 -9.79
CA HIS A 280 -17.75 17.18 -10.68
C HIS A 280 -16.74 16.76 -11.75
N HIS A 281 -16.27 15.52 -11.68
CA HIS A 281 -15.41 14.93 -12.69
C HIS A 281 -16.26 14.32 -13.81
N ARG A 282 -16.60 15.15 -14.81
CA ARG A 282 -17.49 14.81 -15.93
C ARG A 282 -17.18 13.47 -16.62
N PRO A 283 -15.91 13.10 -16.91
CA PRO A 283 -15.64 11.85 -17.65
C PRO A 283 -16.08 10.58 -16.94
N THR A 284 -16.09 10.57 -15.60
CA THR A 284 -16.48 9.39 -14.80
C THR A 284 -17.78 9.61 -14.03
N ASP A 285 -18.44 10.75 -14.25
CA ASP A 285 -19.62 11.19 -13.53
C ASP A 285 -19.51 11.08 -11.99
N ASN A 286 -18.32 11.38 -11.46
CA ASN A 286 -18.07 11.29 -10.02
C ASN A 286 -18.10 12.69 -9.39
N HIS A 287 -18.69 12.78 -8.20
CA HIS A 287 -18.81 14.00 -7.42
C HIS A 287 -17.93 13.92 -6.18
N PHE A 288 -17.08 14.93 -5.99
CA PHE A 288 -16.17 15.02 -4.85
C PHE A 288 -16.52 16.22 -3.99
N ILE A 289 -17.05 15.97 -2.79
CA ILE A 289 -17.32 17.02 -1.79
C ILE A 289 -15.99 17.56 -1.29
N LEU A 290 -15.79 18.88 -1.42
CA LEU A 290 -14.54 19.56 -1.09
C LEU A 290 -14.58 20.13 0.34
N ASP A 291 -14.34 19.27 1.31
CA ASP A 291 -14.10 19.68 2.70
C ASP A 291 -12.71 20.30 2.85
N ARG A 292 -12.49 21.12 3.88
CA ARG A 292 -11.19 21.79 4.11
C ARG A 292 -9.98 20.84 4.05
N PRO A 293 -10.00 19.63 4.66
CA PRO A 293 -8.86 18.70 4.54
C PRO A 293 -8.59 18.26 3.10
N LYS A 294 -9.62 18.05 2.28
CA LYS A 294 -9.47 17.64 0.88
C LYS A 294 -8.96 18.80 0.03
N LYS A 295 -9.41 20.03 0.31
CA LYS A 295 -8.90 21.25 -0.33
C LYS A 295 -7.41 21.45 -0.06
N LEU A 296 -6.96 21.24 1.17
CA LEU A 296 -5.53 21.31 1.53
C LEU A 296 -4.69 20.25 0.79
N VAL A 297 -5.17 19.00 0.73
CA VAL A 297 -4.49 17.94 -0.01
C VAL A 297 -4.43 18.24 -1.50
N TRP A 298 -5.50 18.80 -2.07
CA TRP A 298 -5.54 19.20 -3.46
C TRP A 298 -4.61 20.40 -3.71
N ALA A 299 -4.69 21.45 -2.90
CA ALA A 299 -3.83 22.62 -3.00
C ALA A 299 -2.33 22.26 -2.91
N ALA A 300 -1.96 21.29 -2.07
CA ALA A 300 -0.59 20.79 -1.97
C ALA A 300 -0.12 19.96 -3.18
N ALA A 301 -1.04 19.55 -4.05
CA ALA A 301 -0.77 18.77 -5.26
C ALA A 301 -0.81 19.61 -6.56
N ILE A 302 -1.14 20.90 -6.46
CA ILE A 302 -1.05 21.90 -7.54
C ILE A 302 0.35 22.50 -7.52
#